data_AF-A0A8S1NK78-F1
#
_entry.id   AF-A0A8S1NK78-F1
#
_cell.length_a   1.000
_cell.length_b   1.000
_cell.length_c   1.000
_cell.angle_alpha   90.00
_cell.angle_beta   90.00
_cell.angle_gamma   90.00
#
_symmetry.space_group_name_H-M   'P 1'
#
loop_
_entity.id
_entity.type
_entity.pdbx_description
1 polymer ?
#
loop_
_entity_poly.entity_id
_entity_poly.type
_entity_poly.pdbx_seq_one_letter_code
_entity_poly.pdbx_strand_id
1 'polypeptide(L)'
;MIILISIKNQYFSNCKVLDIGQYDHGIKQGRWDIKTIKYYEHDVLTYYFWPKDTFYIIAGGNYQNGEKNGKWIDLDENYNYHNQILYEGEFYKDLKQGKWDMMKHHNSFINRIGGGQYNQDGLKHLKWIELDKNRQKKLILVEYQNGIKICIESMQTVI
;
A
#
# COMPACT_ATOMS: atom_id res chain seq x y z
N MET A 1 2.49 -22.61 -18.87
CA MET A 1 2.46 -21.37 -18.07
C MET A 1 1.35 -20.49 -18.60
N ILE A 2 0.26 -20.35 -17.85
CA ILE A 2 -0.87 -19.49 -18.24
C ILE A 2 -0.70 -18.16 -17.50
N ILE A 3 -0.55 -17.06 -18.23
CA ILE A 3 -0.61 -15.72 -17.65
C ILE A 3 -2.09 -15.41 -17.44
N LEU A 4 -2.56 -15.50 -16.20
CA LEU A 4 -3.92 -15.13 -15.83
C LEU A 4 -3.89 -13.72 -15.23
N ILE A 5 -4.49 -12.76 -15.93
CA ILE A 5 -4.68 -11.41 -15.41
C ILE A 5 -5.92 -11.43 -14.50
N SER A 6 -5.71 -11.31 -13.19
CA SER A 6 -6.81 -11.15 -12.24
C SER A 6 -7.22 -9.67 -12.18
N ILE A 7 -8.18 -9.27 -13.00
CA ILE A 7 -8.77 -7.93 -12.92
C ILE A 7 -9.69 -7.85 -11.70
N LYS A 8 -9.14 -7.57 -10.53
CA LYS A 8 -9.94 -7.07 -9.40
C LYS A 8 -10.14 -5.58 -9.61
N ASN A 9 -11.29 -5.20 -10.16
CA ASN A 9 -11.76 -3.81 -10.11
C ASN A 9 -12.16 -3.49 -8.66
N GLN A 10 -11.19 -3.25 -7.79
CA GLN A 10 -11.46 -2.56 -6.54
C GLN A 10 -11.59 -1.07 -6.86
N TYR A 11 -12.83 -0.61 -6.96
CA TYR A 11 -13.14 0.81 -7.02
C TYR A 11 -12.91 1.40 -5.64
N PHE A 12 -11.67 1.72 -5.31
CA PHE A 12 -11.46 2.77 -4.33
C PHE A 12 -11.92 4.06 -5.01
N SER A 13 -12.83 4.80 -4.39
CA SER A 13 -13.48 5.99 -4.96
C SER A 13 -12.55 6.78 -5.91
N ASN A 14 -12.79 6.66 -7.22
CA ASN A 14 -12.07 7.32 -8.32
C ASN A 14 -10.66 6.81 -8.69
N CYS A 15 -10.25 5.60 -8.29
CA CYS A 15 -9.01 4.97 -8.74
C CYS A 15 -9.28 3.58 -9.31
N LYS A 16 -8.69 3.30 -10.49
CA LYS A 16 -8.72 1.97 -11.10
C LYS A 16 -7.40 1.26 -10.82
N VAL A 17 -7.46 0.27 -9.93
CA VAL A 17 -6.33 -0.57 -9.58
C VAL A 17 -6.46 -1.92 -10.29
N LEU A 18 -5.34 -2.46 -10.77
CA LEU A 18 -5.24 -3.74 -11.46
C LEU A 18 -4.16 -4.61 -10.79
N ASP A 19 -4.49 -5.85 -10.47
CA ASP A 19 -3.57 -6.82 -9.87
C ASP A 19 -3.10 -7.81 -10.94
N ILE A 20 -1.79 -7.82 -11.25
CA ILE A 20 -1.22 -8.61 -12.35
C ILE A 20 -0.23 -9.61 -11.79
N GLY A 21 -0.41 -10.88 -12.09
CA GLY A 21 0.56 -11.92 -11.76
C GLY A 21 0.28 -13.20 -12.50
N GLN A 22 0.76 -14.31 -11.94
CA GLN A 22 0.58 -15.63 -12.52
C GLN A 22 -0.09 -16.55 -11.50
N TYR A 23 -0.87 -17.48 -12.04
CA TYR A 23 -1.42 -18.58 -11.27
C TYR A 23 -0.80 -19.88 -11.75
N ASP A 24 -0.62 -20.80 -10.81
CA ASP A 24 -0.29 -22.19 -11.06
C ASP A 24 -1.35 -23.05 -10.36
N HIS A 25 -2.10 -23.86 -11.11
CA HIS A 25 -3.22 -24.66 -10.60
C HIS A 25 -4.23 -23.88 -9.73
N GLY A 26 -4.52 -22.62 -10.11
CA GLY A 26 -5.44 -21.74 -9.35
C GLY A 26 -4.83 -21.06 -8.13
N ILE A 27 -3.54 -21.27 -7.87
CA ILE A 27 -2.79 -20.69 -6.75
C ILE A 27 -1.91 -19.53 -7.26
N LYS A 28 -1.90 -18.39 -6.57
CA LYS A 28 -1.02 -17.27 -6.90
C LYS A 28 0.45 -17.66 -6.74
N GLN A 29 1.28 -17.38 -7.73
CA GLN A 29 2.71 -17.67 -7.69
C GLN A 29 3.54 -16.49 -8.21
N GLY A 30 4.77 -16.38 -7.71
CA GLY A 30 5.79 -15.47 -8.23
C GLY A 30 5.46 -13.99 -7.99
N ARG A 31 5.95 -13.13 -8.88
CA ARG A 31 5.77 -11.68 -8.78
C ARG A 31 4.33 -11.28 -9.10
N TRP A 32 3.77 -10.44 -8.24
CA TRP A 32 2.48 -9.80 -8.39
C TRP A 32 2.64 -8.29 -8.30
N ASP A 33 2.21 -7.60 -9.35
CA ASP A 33 2.27 -6.15 -9.48
C ASP A 33 0.87 -5.54 -9.40
N ILE A 34 0.73 -4.54 -8.54
CA ILE A 34 -0.48 -3.73 -8.44
C ILE A 34 -0.24 -2.46 -9.25
N LYS A 35 -1.06 -2.24 -10.28
CA LYS A 35 -0.95 -1.12 -11.21
C LYS A 35 -2.14 -0.17 -11.08
N THR A 36 -1.92 1.11 -11.36
CA THR A 36 -2.99 2.12 -11.44
C THR A 36 -2.86 2.96 -12.71
N ILE A 37 -3.95 3.61 -13.09
CA ILE A 37 -3.98 4.64 -14.14
C ILE A 37 -3.84 6.01 -13.46
N LYS A 38 -2.89 6.83 -13.89
CA LYS A 38 -2.79 8.23 -13.43
C LYS A 38 -3.71 9.09 -14.29
N TYR A 39 -4.69 9.74 -13.66
CA TYR A 39 -5.40 10.87 -14.24
C TYR A 39 -4.61 12.13 -13.88
N TYR A 40 -3.99 12.78 -14.86
CA TYR A 40 -3.38 14.08 -14.63
C TYR A 40 -4.50 15.11 -14.55
N GLU A 41 -4.76 15.64 -13.35
CA GLU A 41 -5.62 16.81 -13.20
C GLU A 41 -4.91 18.02 -13.82
N HIS A 42 -5.48 18.51 -14.92
CA HIS A 42 -5.28 19.84 -15.48
C HIS A 42 -3.85 20.22 -15.91
N ASP A 43 -3.49 19.78 -17.11
CA ASP A 43 -2.75 20.66 -18.01
C ASP A 43 -3.48 20.70 -19.37
N VAL A 44 -4.25 21.76 -19.59
CA VAL A 44 -5.24 21.90 -20.69
C VAL A 44 -4.60 21.71 -22.08
N LEU A 45 -3.29 21.92 -22.18
CA LEU A 45 -2.53 21.80 -23.43
C LEU A 45 -2.10 20.36 -23.76
N THR A 46 -2.18 19.44 -22.81
CA THR A 46 -1.74 18.04 -23.01
C THR A 46 -2.87 17.07 -23.39
N TYR A 47 -4.13 17.52 -23.31
CA TYR A 47 -5.34 16.72 -23.59
C TYR A 47 -5.32 16.01 -24.95
N TYR A 48 -4.61 16.55 -25.94
CA TYR A 48 -4.56 16.00 -27.29
C TYR A 48 -3.37 15.05 -27.57
N PHE A 49 -2.50 14.79 -26.59
CA PHE A 49 -1.25 14.03 -26.83
C PHE A 49 -0.87 13.01 -25.74
N TRP A 50 -1.79 12.63 -24.85
CA TRP A 50 -1.49 11.55 -23.91
C TRP A 50 -1.63 10.18 -24.58
N PRO A 51 -0.62 9.30 -24.50
CA PRO A 51 -0.77 7.92 -24.90
C PRO A 51 -1.90 7.30 -24.06
N LYS A 52 -2.89 6.74 -24.77
CA LYS A 52 -3.98 5.97 -24.19
C LYS A 52 -3.43 4.97 -23.15
N ASP A 53 -3.91 5.09 -21.92
CA ASP A 53 -3.83 4.08 -20.86
C ASP A 53 -2.41 3.60 -20.46
N THR A 54 -1.53 4.51 -20.00
CA THR A 54 -0.31 4.09 -19.30
C THR A 54 -0.61 3.64 -17.87
N PHE A 55 -0.35 2.35 -17.59
CA PHE A 55 -0.41 1.78 -16.24
C PHE A 55 0.94 1.91 -15.53
N TYR A 56 0.93 2.31 -14.26
CA TYR A 56 2.11 2.40 -13.42
C TYR A 56 2.02 1.42 -12.25
N ILE A 57 3.10 0.69 -11.96
CA ILE A 57 3.20 -0.18 -10.78
C ILE A 57 3.31 0.71 -9.53
N ILE A 58 2.42 0.51 -8.57
CA ILE A 58 2.36 1.27 -7.32
C ILE A 58 2.58 0.40 -6.08
N ALA A 59 2.37 -0.90 -6.21
CA ALA A 59 2.44 -1.83 -5.09
C ALA A 59 2.64 -3.27 -5.60
N GLY A 60 2.73 -4.23 -4.68
CA GLY A 60 2.91 -5.64 -5.02
C GLY A 60 4.10 -6.29 -4.30
N GLY A 61 4.37 -7.53 -4.65
CA GLY A 61 5.40 -8.36 -4.02
C GLY A 61 5.39 -9.77 -4.60
N ASN A 62 5.92 -10.75 -3.85
CA ASN A 62 5.99 -12.13 -4.31
C ASN A 62 5.03 -13.03 -3.54
N TYR A 63 4.37 -13.91 -4.28
CA TYR A 63 3.63 -15.04 -3.74
C TYR A 63 4.48 -16.31 -3.83
N GLN A 64 4.37 -17.14 -2.79
CA GLN A 64 4.93 -18.48 -2.76
C GLN A 64 3.85 -19.43 -2.23
N ASN A 65 3.42 -20.38 -3.06
CA ASN A 65 2.35 -21.32 -2.71
C ASN A 65 1.03 -20.64 -2.32
N GLY A 66 0.71 -19.51 -2.94
CA GLY A 66 -0.53 -18.77 -2.69
C GLY A 66 -0.45 -17.77 -1.53
N GLU A 67 0.66 -17.76 -0.79
CA GLU A 67 0.88 -16.87 0.36
C GLU A 67 1.84 -15.74 -0.01
N LYS A 68 1.60 -14.52 0.48
CA LYS A 68 2.57 -13.42 0.38
C LYS A 68 3.83 -13.79 1.15
N ASN A 69 4.99 -13.63 0.52
CA ASN A 69 6.28 -13.95 1.12
C ASN A 69 7.38 -13.00 0.64
N GLY A 70 8.19 -12.50 1.59
CA GLY A 70 9.25 -11.52 1.35
C GLY A 70 8.74 -10.08 1.25
N LYS A 71 9.50 -9.22 0.56
CA LYS A 71 9.20 -7.78 0.45
C LYS A 71 7.87 -7.52 -0.26
N TRP A 72 7.12 -6.56 0.28
CA TRP A 72 5.80 -6.20 -0.21
C TRP A 72 5.51 -4.71 -0.01
N ILE A 73 4.82 -4.13 -0.99
CA ILE A 73 4.18 -2.82 -0.86
C ILE A 73 2.67 -3.03 -0.90
N ASP A 74 1.98 -2.61 0.15
CA ASP A 74 0.54 -2.76 0.35
C ASP A 74 -0.14 -1.39 0.17
N LEU A 75 -1.35 -1.40 -0.39
CA LEU A 75 -2.17 -0.18 -0.47
C LEU A 75 -2.90 0.04 0.85
N ASP A 76 -3.05 1.30 1.23
CA ASP A 76 -3.96 1.66 2.32
C ASP A 76 -5.41 1.29 1.98
N GLU A 77 -6.21 0.97 3.00
CA GLU A 77 -7.63 0.62 2.82
C GLU A 77 -8.45 1.76 2.20
N ASN A 78 -7.99 3.01 2.39
CA ASN A 78 -8.60 4.20 1.84
C ASN A 78 -7.78 4.75 0.65
N TYR A 79 -6.96 3.91 0.01
CA TYR A 79 -6.11 4.35 -1.10
C TYR A 79 -6.96 4.94 -2.23
N ASN A 80 -6.84 6.23 -2.50
CA ASN A 80 -7.55 6.89 -3.59
C ASN A 80 -6.71 8.03 -4.16
N TYR A 81 -7.27 8.77 -5.12
CA TYR A 81 -6.55 9.84 -5.80
C TYR A 81 -6.00 10.90 -4.83
N HIS A 82 -6.76 11.25 -3.79
CA HIS A 82 -6.37 12.20 -2.75
C HIS A 82 -5.61 11.57 -1.58
N ASN A 83 -5.67 10.25 -1.42
CA ASN A 83 -5.07 9.52 -0.30
C ASN A 83 -4.21 8.37 -0.81
N GLN A 84 -3.00 8.69 -1.29
CA GLN A 84 -2.08 7.72 -1.89
C GLN A 84 -1.10 7.17 -0.85
N ILE A 85 -1.63 6.50 0.17
CA ILE A 85 -0.83 5.91 1.27
C ILE A 85 -0.45 4.47 0.93
N LEU A 86 0.83 4.17 1.12
CA LEU A 86 1.43 2.86 0.88
C LEU A 86 2.11 2.36 2.16
N TYR A 87 2.16 1.05 2.33
CA TYR A 87 2.87 0.39 3.42
C TYR A 87 3.90 -0.56 2.84
N GLU A 88 5.18 -0.36 3.16
CA GLU A 88 6.27 -1.24 2.73
C GLU A 88 6.81 -2.03 3.91
N GLY A 89 7.02 -3.33 3.71
CA GLY A 89 7.64 -4.21 4.69
C GLY A 89 7.78 -5.62 4.15
N GLU A 90 7.85 -6.59 5.05
CA GLU A 90 8.01 -8.01 4.69
C GLU A 90 6.82 -8.83 5.16
N PHE A 91 6.41 -9.79 4.33
CA PHE A 91 5.49 -10.85 4.69
C PHE A 91 6.25 -12.17 4.90
N TYR A 92 5.74 -13.00 5.79
CA TYR A 92 6.09 -14.41 5.90
C TYR A 92 4.80 -15.20 6.10
N LYS A 93 4.46 -16.07 5.13
CA LYS A 93 3.22 -16.86 5.13
C LYS A 93 1.97 -16.01 5.40
N ASP A 94 1.78 -14.95 4.60
CA ASP A 94 0.69 -13.97 4.74
C ASP A 94 0.67 -13.13 6.05
N LEU A 95 1.63 -13.31 6.96
CA LEU A 95 1.79 -12.47 8.14
C LEU A 95 2.77 -11.32 7.88
N LYS A 96 2.39 -10.10 8.25
CA LYS A 96 3.31 -8.94 8.23
C LYS A 96 4.37 -9.12 9.30
N GLN A 97 5.65 -8.98 8.97
CA GLN A 97 6.76 -9.20 9.88
C GLN A 97 7.64 -7.97 10.00
N GLY A 98 8.25 -7.79 11.17
CA GLY A 98 9.31 -6.82 11.40
C GLY A 98 8.89 -5.39 11.11
N LYS A 99 9.81 -4.59 10.57
CA LYS A 99 9.60 -3.16 10.33
C LYS A 99 8.70 -2.92 9.11
N TRP A 100 7.74 -2.02 9.29
CA TRP A 100 6.85 -1.57 8.24
C TRP A 100 6.84 -0.05 8.18
N ASP A 101 7.06 0.51 7.00
CA ASP A 101 7.13 1.94 6.75
C ASP A 101 5.84 2.42 6.06
N MET A 102 5.26 3.49 6.60
CA MET A 102 4.09 4.17 6.01
C MET A 102 4.58 5.31 5.15
N MET A 103 4.18 5.31 3.88
CA MET A 103 4.63 6.25 2.87
C MET A 103 3.45 6.99 2.24
N LYS A 104 3.62 8.27 1.93
CA LYS A 104 2.64 9.09 1.22
C LYS A 104 3.24 9.51 -0.13
N HIS A 105 2.54 9.18 -1.20
CA HIS A 105 2.90 9.63 -2.54
C HIS A 105 2.24 11.01 -2.80
N HIS A 106 3.04 12.00 -3.21
CA HIS A 106 2.59 13.36 -3.51
C HIS A 106 3.43 13.96 -4.65
N ASN A 107 2.79 14.35 -5.76
CA ASN A 107 3.43 15.00 -6.92
C ASN A 107 4.74 14.33 -7.39
N SER A 108 4.75 13.00 -7.47
CA SER A 108 5.89 12.14 -7.86
C SER A 108 6.96 11.90 -6.78
N PHE A 109 6.80 12.45 -5.59
CA PHE A 109 7.66 12.16 -4.43
C PHE A 109 6.99 11.15 -3.52
N ILE A 110 7.79 10.25 -2.93
CA ILE A 110 7.36 9.32 -1.89
C ILE A 110 8.04 9.74 -0.60
N ASN A 111 7.25 10.15 0.39
CA ASN A 111 7.77 10.53 1.69
C ASN A 111 7.37 9.47 2.72
N ARG A 112 8.34 8.99 3.51
CA ARG A 112 8.06 8.19 4.70
C ARG A 112 7.47 9.10 5.77
N ILE A 113 6.24 8.82 6.17
CA ILE A 113 5.47 9.62 7.13
C ILE A 113 5.20 8.89 8.44
N GLY A 114 5.51 7.59 8.52
CA GLY A 114 5.35 6.83 9.75
C GLY A 114 5.70 5.37 9.59
N GLY A 115 5.06 4.52 10.38
CA GLY A 115 5.34 3.08 10.43
C GLY A 115 5.57 2.56 11.84
N GLY A 116 5.96 1.30 11.94
CA GLY A 116 6.25 0.63 13.20
C GLY A 116 6.73 -0.80 12.98
N GLN A 117 6.49 -1.67 13.95
CA GLN A 117 6.93 -3.06 13.90
C GLN A 117 5.79 -4.04 14.16
N TYR A 118 5.80 -5.15 13.42
CA TYR A 118 5.01 -6.34 13.71
C TYR A 118 5.89 -7.40 14.39
N ASN A 119 5.29 -8.14 15.31
CA ASN A 119 5.90 -9.30 15.94
C ASN A 119 5.79 -10.57 15.06
N GLN A 120 6.27 -11.70 15.56
CA GLN A 120 6.28 -12.98 14.85
C GLN A 120 4.88 -13.51 14.51
N ASP A 121 3.86 -13.10 15.25
CA ASP A 121 2.46 -13.49 15.02
C ASP A 121 1.74 -12.54 14.05
N GLY A 122 2.45 -11.56 13.47
CA GLY A 122 1.86 -10.57 12.58
C GLY A 122 1.04 -9.48 13.29
N LEU A 123 1.25 -9.30 14.59
CA LEU A 123 0.57 -8.30 15.40
C LEU A 123 1.45 -7.07 15.59
N LYS A 124 0.86 -5.88 15.51
CA LYS A 124 1.57 -4.62 15.81
C LYS A 124 2.15 -4.68 17.23
N HIS A 125 3.39 -4.26 17.39
CA HIS A 125 4.09 -4.23 18.67
C HIS A 125 4.98 -2.98 18.77
N LEU A 126 5.22 -2.54 20.01
CA LEU A 126 5.99 -1.34 20.35
C LEU A 126 5.35 -0.06 19.79
N LYS A 127 6.18 0.92 19.47
CA LYS A 127 5.78 2.25 19.03
C LYS A 127 5.50 2.28 17.53
N TRP A 128 4.40 2.93 17.18
CA TRP A 128 3.92 3.15 15.83
C TRP A 128 3.65 4.63 15.61
N ILE A 129 4.08 5.16 14.47
CA ILE A 129 3.66 6.48 13.99
C ILE A 129 2.55 6.25 12.97
N GLU A 130 1.32 6.64 13.32
CA GLU A 130 0.11 6.44 12.53
C GLU A 130 -0.53 7.76 12.13
N LEU A 131 -1.39 7.72 11.11
CA LEU A 131 -2.30 8.83 10.81
C LEU A 131 -3.38 8.93 11.90
N ASP A 132 -3.79 10.15 12.24
CA ASP A 132 -4.94 10.37 13.12
C ASP A 132 -6.25 9.88 12.47
N LYS A 133 -7.35 9.89 13.25
CA LYS A 133 -8.66 9.46 12.74
C LYS A 133 -9.13 10.23 11.51
N ASN A 134 -8.65 11.47 11.33
CA ASN A 134 -8.99 12.31 10.18
C ASN A 134 -8.09 12.07 8.97
N ARG A 135 -7.06 11.22 9.09
CA ARG A 135 -6.14 10.71 8.05
C ARG A 135 -5.41 11.73 7.20
N GLN A 136 -5.61 13.02 7.43
CA GLN A 136 -5.17 14.08 6.52
C GLN A 136 -4.42 15.21 7.22
N LYS A 137 -4.38 15.24 8.57
CA LYS A 137 -3.93 16.44 9.28
C LYS A 137 -2.83 16.21 10.30
N LYS A 138 -2.74 15.02 10.88
CA LYS A 138 -1.84 14.78 12.01
C LYS A 138 -1.30 13.36 12.05
N LEU A 139 -0.09 13.24 12.56
CA LEU A 139 0.50 11.99 13.00
C LEU A 139 0.31 11.80 14.50
N ILE A 140 0.14 10.57 14.92
CA ILE A 140 0.07 10.16 16.32
C ILE A 140 1.10 9.07 16.59
N LEU A 141 1.69 9.11 17.78
CA LEU A 141 2.50 8.03 18.30
C LEU A 141 1.57 7.10 19.10
N VAL A 142 1.55 5.83 18.74
CA VAL A 142 0.71 4.80 19.39
C VAL A 142 1.62 3.69 19.89
N GLU A 143 1.41 3.24 21.11
CA GLU A 143 2.09 2.06 21.65
C GLU A 143 1.18 0.85 21.58
N TYR A 144 1.74 -0.28 21.12
CA TYR A 144 1.05 -1.54 20.97
C TYR A 144 1.71 -2.67 21.75
N GLN A 145 0.88 -3.52 22.35
CA GLN A 145 1.28 -4.80 22.91
C GLN A 145 0.41 -5.89 22.28
N ASN A 146 1.03 -6.76 21.46
CA ASN A 146 0.37 -7.87 20.78
C ASN A 146 -0.91 -7.43 20.03
N GLY A 147 -0.81 -6.35 19.26
CA GLY A 147 -1.92 -5.81 18.46
C GLY A 147 -2.90 -4.93 19.24
N ILE A 148 -2.80 -4.87 20.56
CA ILE A 148 -3.67 -4.04 21.42
C ILE A 148 -3.04 -2.65 21.59
N LYS A 149 -3.81 -1.58 21.33
CA LYS A 149 -3.41 -0.20 21.61
C LYS A 149 -3.35 0.03 23.12
N ILE A 150 -2.20 0.46 23.62
CA ILE A 150 -1.96 0.74 25.05
C ILE A 150 -2.00 2.24 25.34
N CYS A 151 -1.34 3.06 24.51
CA CYS A 151 -1.24 4.50 24.70
C CYS A 151 -1.28 5.25 23.36
N ILE A 152 -1.73 6.51 23.37
CA ILE A 152 -1.74 7.41 22.22
C ILE A 152 -1.19 8.77 22.66
N GLU A 153 -0.14 9.24 22.00
CA GLU A 153 0.44 10.57 22.17
C GLU A 153 0.29 11.34 20.84
N SER A 154 -0.30 12.53 20.89
CA SER A 154 -0.43 13.37 19.69
C SER A 154 0.90 14.03 19.34
N MET A 155 1.33 13.90 18.08
CA MET A 155 2.49 14.65 17.58
C MET A 155 1.98 15.93 16.90
N GLN A 156 2.61 17.07 17.18
CA GLN A 156 2.36 18.30 16.43
C GLN A 156 3.11 18.23 15.09
N THR A 157 2.59 17.47 14.14
CA THR A 157 3.13 17.44 12.77
C THR A 157 1.99 17.49 11.78
N VAL A 158 1.99 18.51 10.93
CA VAL A 158 1.04 18.68 9.82
C VAL A 158 1.71 18.11 8.57
N ILE A 159 0.99 17.22 7.86
CA ILE A 159 1.43 16.41 6.70
C ILE A 159 0.77 16.88 5.41
#